data_AF-A0A3B3S1M7-F1
#
_entry.id   AF-A0A3B3S1M7-F1
#
_cell.length_a   1.000
_cell.length_b   1.000
_cell.length_c   1.000
_cell.angle_alpha   90.00
_cell.angle_beta   90.00
_cell.angle_gamma   90.00
#
_symmetry.space_group_name_H-M   'P 1'
#
loop_
_entity.id
_entity.type
_entity.pdbx_description
1 polymer ?
#
loop_
_entity_poly.entity_id
_entity_poly.type
_entity_poly.pdbx_seq_one_letter_code
_entity_poly.pdbx_strand_id
1 'polypeptide(L)'
;MKSLLAMLVLLTIVVHVLSCPVCEDKALKCHTCVAGNEDECNQQGTSSCPQCADACVTIMGPTVVKSCSYKPFCDKAHHNTGGVKMECCFTDDCNGPHRSHSHGEESAAPSLGTRPVLLLLLLLLQLI
;
A
#
# COMPACT_ATOMS: atom_id res chain seq x y z
N MET A 1 7.82 -38.33 -22.03
CA MET A 1 7.29 -38.03 -20.68
C MET A 1 8.06 -36.91 -19.98
N LYS A 2 9.39 -37.01 -19.85
CA LYS A 2 10.24 -36.00 -19.17
C LYS A 2 10.24 -34.60 -19.83
N SER A 3 10.24 -34.56 -21.17
CA SER A 3 10.21 -33.29 -21.94
C SER A 3 8.87 -32.55 -21.83
N LEU A 4 7.76 -33.29 -21.72
CA LEU A 4 6.43 -32.71 -21.51
C LEU A 4 6.29 -32.11 -20.10
N LEU A 5 6.85 -32.77 -19.09
CA LEU A 5 6.94 -32.25 -17.72
C LEU A 5 7.74 -30.94 -17.65
N ALA A 6 8.90 -30.88 -18.30
CA ALA A 6 9.72 -29.67 -18.34
C ALA A 6 8.99 -28.49 -19.02
N MET A 7 8.29 -28.76 -20.12
CA MET A 7 7.49 -27.73 -20.82
C MET A 7 6.32 -27.22 -19.98
N LEU A 8 5.60 -28.10 -19.28
CA LEU A 8 4.52 -27.68 -18.37
C LEU A 8 5.06 -26.81 -17.22
N VAL A 9 6.22 -27.14 -16.65
CA VAL A 9 6.85 -26.35 -15.58
C VAL A 9 7.29 -24.98 -16.07
N LEU A 10 7.85 -24.90 -17.28
CA LEU A 10 8.20 -23.59 -17.87
C LEU A 10 6.96 -22.72 -18.10
N LEU A 11 5.89 -23.31 -18.61
CA LEU A 11 4.62 -22.60 -18.83
C LEU A 11 4.02 -22.09 -17.52
N THR A 12 4.04 -22.87 -16.44
CA THR A 12 3.50 -22.42 -15.15
C THR A 12 4.33 -21.31 -14.51
N ILE A 13 5.67 -21.34 -14.67
CA ILE A 13 6.57 -20.25 -14.22
C ILE A 13 6.29 -18.98 -15.00
N VAL A 14 6.20 -19.06 -16.34
CA VAL A 14 5.91 -17.90 -17.19
C VAL A 14 4.54 -17.30 -16.85
N VAL A 15 3.51 -18.14 -16.67
CA VAL A 15 2.19 -17.68 -16.25
C VAL A 15 2.23 -17.04 -14.86
N HIS A 16 2.97 -17.58 -13.89
CA HIS A 16 3.11 -16.97 -12.55
C HIS A 16 3.91 -15.66 -12.54
N VAL A 17 4.89 -15.51 -13.43
CA VAL A 17 5.68 -14.27 -13.54
C VAL A 17 4.88 -13.17 -14.25
N LEU A 18 4.04 -13.53 -15.24
CA LEU A 18 3.17 -12.58 -15.93
C LEU A 18 1.88 -12.26 -15.17
N SER A 19 1.34 -13.22 -14.44
CA SER A 19 0.15 -13.02 -13.60
C SER A 19 0.62 -12.49 -12.27
N CYS A 20 0.71 -11.16 -12.13
CA CYS A 20 1.01 -10.53 -10.84
C CYS A 20 -0.11 -10.95 -9.84
N PRO A 21 0.13 -11.91 -8.94
CA PRO A 21 -0.90 -12.33 -7.98
C PRO A 21 -1.01 -11.32 -6.83
N VAL A 22 -0.15 -10.29 -6.84
CA VAL A 22 -0.11 -9.13 -5.96
C VAL A 22 -0.65 -7.93 -6.73
N CYS A 23 -1.89 -8.04 -7.22
CA CYS A 23 -2.70 -6.88 -7.58
C CYS A 23 -4.10 -7.03 -6.97
N GLU A 24 -4.19 -7.72 -5.82
CA GLU A 24 -5.33 -7.57 -4.93
C GLU A 24 -5.03 -6.43 -3.95
N ASP A 25 -4.54 -5.31 -4.49
CA ASP A 25 -4.34 -4.10 -3.71
C ASP A 25 -5.71 -3.47 -3.51
N LYS A 26 -6.27 -3.72 -2.32
CA LYS A 26 -7.34 -2.89 -1.78
C LYS A 26 -6.90 -1.45 -1.97
N ALA A 27 -7.61 -0.72 -2.83
CA ALA A 27 -7.31 0.67 -3.09
C ALA A 27 -7.39 1.43 -1.76
N LEU A 28 -6.24 1.97 -1.31
CA LEU A 28 -6.11 2.77 -0.09
C LEU A 28 -7.22 3.82 -0.06
N LYS A 29 -7.82 4.06 1.10
CA LYS A 29 -8.78 5.16 1.28
C LYS A 29 -8.15 6.28 2.08
N CYS A 30 -8.37 7.52 1.64
CA CYS A 30 -7.87 8.70 2.32
C CYS A 30 -8.95 9.77 2.39
N HIS A 31 -8.91 10.61 3.41
CA HIS A 31 -9.62 11.89 3.37
C HIS A 31 -9.08 12.72 2.20
N THR A 32 -10.00 13.24 1.38
CA THR A 32 -9.68 14.06 0.21
C THR A 32 -10.49 15.34 0.27
N CYS A 33 -9.85 16.47 0.51
CA CYS A 33 -10.52 17.74 0.75
C CYS A 33 -9.57 18.93 0.66
N VAL A 34 -10.16 20.12 0.45
CA VAL A 34 -9.51 21.42 0.60
C VAL A 34 -10.44 22.28 1.45
N ALA A 35 -9.96 22.79 2.58
CA ALA A 35 -10.79 23.55 3.52
C ALA A 35 -9.98 24.55 4.36
N GLY A 36 -10.65 25.48 5.03
CA GLY A 36 -9.98 26.50 5.86
C GLY A 36 -9.36 25.92 7.14
N ASN A 37 -9.87 24.79 7.61
CA ASN A 37 -9.39 24.08 8.80
C ASN A 37 -9.61 22.57 8.68
N GLU A 38 -9.07 21.81 9.62
CA GLU A 38 -9.09 20.35 9.57
C GLU A 38 -10.50 19.77 9.78
N ASP A 39 -11.32 20.37 10.64
CA ASP A 39 -12.67 19.88 10.95
C ASP A 39 -13.60 19.96 9.74
N GLU A 40 -13.58 21.08 9.01
CA GLU A 40 -14.30 21.23 7.74
C GLU A 40 -13.81 20.23 6.70
N CYS A 41 -12.50 19.99 6.62
CA CYS A 41 -11.90 19.02 5.72
C CYS A 41 -12.40 17.60 6.06
N ASN A 42 -12.38 17.24 7.35
CA ASN A 42 -12.78 15.93 7.85
C ASN A 42 -14.25 15.61 7.58
N GLN A 43 -15.13 16.61 7.59
CA GLN A 43 -16.56 16.44 7.28
C GLN A 43 -16.83 16.05 5.82
N GLN A 44 -15.90 16.30 4.90
CA GLN A 44 -16.04 15.93 3.49
C GLN A 44 -15.87 14.41 3.27
N GLY A 45 -15.34 13.69 4.26
CA GLY A 45 -15.19 12.24 4.22
C GLY A 45 -13.98 11.76 3.40
N THR A 46 -14.05 10.51 2.94
CA THR A 46 -12.93 9.78 2.36
C THR A 46 -13.23 9.30 0.94
N SER A 47 -12.19 9.02 0.18
CA SER A 47 -12.27 8.54 -1.21
C SER A 47 -11.23 7.46 -1.46
N SER A 48 -11.57 6.50 -2.32
CA SER A 48 -10.62 5.47 -2.76
C SER A 48 -9.54 6.09 -3.64
N CYS A 49 -8.30 5.75 -3.36
CA CYS A 49 -7.13 6.21 -4.08
C CYS A 49 -6.91 5.44 -5.39
N PRO A 50 -6.20 6.03 -6.36
CA PRO A 50 -5.72 5.32 -7.55
C PRO A 50 -4.87 4.11 -7.18
N GLN A 51 -4.85 3.07 -8.04
CA GLN A 51 -4.18 1.79 -7.80
C GLN A 51 -2.69 1.88 -7.40
N CYS A 52 -1.99 2.93 -7.81
CA CYS A 52 -0.57 3.11 -7.50
C CYS A 52 -0.31 4.01 -6.29
N ALA A 53 -1.35 4.64 -5.72
CA ALA A 53 -1.21 5.54 -4.59
C ALA A 53 -1.24 4.75 -3.28
N ASP A 54 -0.12 4.80 -2.56
CA ASP A 54 0.16 4.00 -1.38
C ASP A 54 0.29 4.85 -0.11
N ALA A 55 0.02 6.16 -0.18
CA ALA A 55 0.04 7.06 0.97
C ALA A 55 -1.14 8.03 0.98
N CYS A 56 -1.57 8.43 2.18
CA CYS A 56 -2.36 9.63 2.41
C CYS A 56 -1.42 10.78 2.78
N VAL A 57 -1.74 12.00 2.35
CA VAL A 57 -1.02 13.22 2.73
C VAL A 57 -1.98 14.25 3.33
N THR A 58 -1.51 14.96 4.35
CA THR A 58 -2.13 16.15 4.93
C THR A 58 -1.15 17.31 4.81
N ILE A 59 -1.60 18.41 4.22
CA ILE A 59 -0.86 19.65 4.06
C ILE A 59 -1.59 20.72 4.89
N MET A 60 -0.90 21.26 5.90
CA MET A 60 -1.40 22.26 6.82
C MET A 60 -0.68 23.58 6.57
N GLY A 61 -1.41 24.58 6.08
CA GLY A 61 -0.97 25.97 5.98
C GLY A 61 -2.14 26.91 6.29
N PRO A 62 -2.27 28.04 5.59
CA PRO A 62 -3.49 28.87 5.64
C PRO A 62 -4.77 28.13 5.19
N THR A 63 -4.59 26.99 4.52
CA THR A 63 -5.62 26.08 4.07
C THR A 63 -5.14 24.66 4.38
N VAL A 64 -6.06 23.78 4.75
CA VAL A 64 -5.80 22.35 4.93
C VAL A 64 -6.15 21.63 3.65
N VAL A 65 -5.23 20.80 3.16
CA VAL A 65 -5.44 19.91 2.03
C VAL A 65 -5.16 18.48 2.47
N LYS A 66 -6.09 17.57 2.20
CA LYS A 66 -5.90 16.13 2.38
C LYS A 66 -6.08 15.44 1.03
N SER A 67 -5.24 14.47 0.70
CA SER A 67 -5.34 13.71 -0.56
C SER A 67 -4.61 12.38 -0.52
N CYS A 68 -4.80 11.57 -1.56
CA CYS A 68 -3.92 10.45 -1.89
C CYS A 68 -2.55 10.96 -2.40
N SER A 69 -1.51 10.17 -2.18
CA SER A 69 -0.13 10.47 -2.53
C SER A 69 0.66 9.18 -2.77
N TYR A 70 1.96 9.33 -3.02
CA TYR A 70 2.89 8.24 -3.26
C TYR A 70 4.03 8.29 -2.24
N LYS A 71 4.47 7.14 -1.76
CA LYS A 71 5.59 7.02 -0.82
C LYS A 71 6.86 7.76 -1.27
N PRO A 72 7.30 7.69 -2.55
CA PRO A 72 8.47 8.45 -2.99
C PRO A 72 8.30 9.98 -2.89
N PHE A 73 7.06 10.48 -3.03
CA PHE A 73 6.77 11.90 -2.80
C PHE A 73 6.88 12.24 -1.32
N CYS A 74 6.27 11.42 -0.45
CA CYS A 74 6.33 11.59 0.99
C CYS A 74 7.76 11.53 1.55
N ASP A 75 8.60 10.63 1.02
CA ASP A 75 9.99 10.47 1.46
C ASP A 75 10.85 11.71 1.10
N LYS A 76 10.48 12.42 0.03
CA LYS A 76 11.22 13.60 -0.45
C LYS A 76 10.67 14.92 0.08
N ALA A 77 9.39 14.96 0.42
CA ALA A 77 8.77 16.14 0.97
C ALA A 77 9.26 16.36 2.41
N HIS A 78 10.14 17.33 2.60
CA HIS A 78 10.51 17.76 3.94
C HIS A 78 9.25 18.27 4.67
N HIS A 79 8.96 17.68 5.83
CA HIS A 79 7.79 17.94 6.68
C HIS A 79 7.51 19.43 7.00
N ASN A 80 8.42 20.36 6.69
CA ASN A 80 8.27 21.77 7.00
C ASN A 80 8.94 22.69 5.95
N THR A 81 8.36 22.77 4.75
CA THR A 81 8.88 23.66 3.69
C THR A 81 8.04 24.93 3.62
N GLY A 82 8.67 26.10 3.81
CA GLY A 82 8.04 27.39 3.52
C GLY A 82 6.84 27.77 4.41
N GLY A 83 6.81 27.32 5.68
CA GLY A 83 5.72 27.63 6.62
C GLY A 83 4.46 26.75 6.44
N VAL A 84 4.55 25.72 5.60
CA VAL A 84 3.52 24.70 5.42
C VAL A 84 4.02 23.39 6.01
N LYS A 85 3.23 22.79 6.88
CA LYS A 85 3.51 21.49 7.50
C LYS A 85 2.90 20.39 6.64
N MET A 86 3.66 19.36 6.31
CA MET A 86 3.17 18.19 5.57
C MET A 86 3.33 16.93 6.41
N GLU A 87 2.32 16.07 6.41
CA GLU A 87 2.35 14.76 7.07
C GLU A 87 1.84 13.69 6.11
N CYS A 88 2.50 12.53 6.13
CA CYS A 88 2.09 11.36 5.35
C CYS A 88 1.85 10.16 6.26
N CYS A 89 0.94 9.29 5.86
CA CYS A 89 0.64 8.01 6.49
C CYS A 89 0.17 6.99 5.42
N PHE A 90 0.14 5.69 5.75
CA PHE A 90 0.09 4.62 4.73
C PHE A 90 -1.05 3.60 4.95
N THR A 91 -2.03 3.93 5.79
CA THR A 91 -3.17 3.05 6.10
C THR A 91 -4.51 3.73 5.79
N ASP A 92 -5.58 2.96 5.64
CA ASP A 92 -6.90 3.49 5.32
C ASP A 92 -7.34 4.56 6.34
N ASP A 93 -7.80 5.70 5.81
CA ASP A 93 -8.35 6.85 6.55
C ASP A 93 -7.41 7.41 7.64
N CYS A 94 -6.10 7.11 7.57
CA CYS A 94 -5.10 7.50 8.57
C CYS A 94 -4.90 9.02 8.69
N ASN A 95 -5.21 9.75 7.63
CA ASN A 95 -5.18 11.20 7.60
C ASN A 95 -6.51 11.83 8.05
N GLY A 96 -7.42 11.05 8.65
CA GLY A 96 -8.67 11.55 9.22
C GLY A 96 -8.50 12.33 10.52
N PRO A 97 -9.61 12.61 11.23
CA PRO A 97 -9.55 13.28 12.53
C PRO A 97 -8.60 12.56 13.46
N HIS A 98 -7.71 13.29 14.13
CA HIS A 98 -6.90 12.75 15.22
C HIS A 98 -7.82 12.28 16.36
N ARG A 99 -8.25 11.03 16.28
CA ARG A 99 -8.61 10.28 17.47
C ARG A 99 -7.29 9.87 18.09
N SER A 100 -7.14 10.06 19.39
CA SER A 100 -5.95 9.63 20.12
C SER A 100 -5.77 8.12 19.97
N HIS A 101 -5.12 7.69 18.89
CA HIS A 101 -4.74 6.33 18.64
C HIS A 101 -3.43 6.12 19.36
N SER A 102 -3.53 5.55 20.56
CA SER A 102 -2.45 4.79 21.19
C SER A 102 -1.73 3.99 20.11
N HIS A 103 -0.40 4.04 20.11
CA HIS A 103 0.50 3.25 19.28
C HIS A 103 0.00 1.80 19.16
N GLY A 104 -0.78 1.53 18.10
CA GLY A 104 -1.05 0.22 17.59
C GLY A 104 0.08 -0.10 16.66
N GLU A 105 1.21 -0.50 17.24
CA GLU A 105 2.26 -1.19 16.51
C GLU A 105 1.65 -2.51 16.04
N GLU A 106 1.01 -2.48 14.88
CA GLU A 106 0.58 -3.69 14.18
C GLU A 106 1.88 -4.33 13.68
N SER A 107 2.48 -5.11 14.58
CA SER A 107 3.47 -6.11 14.21
C SER A 107 2.90 -6.85 13.02
N ALA A 108 3.50 -6.64 11.85
CA ALA A 108 3.31 -7.52 10.72
C ALA A 108 3.65 -8.91 11.21
N ALA A 109 2.62 -9.68 11.56
CA ALA A 109 2.77 -11.11 11.73
C ALA A 109 3.38 -11.59 10.42
N PRO A 110 4.52 -12.32 10.46
CA PRO A 110 4.96 -13.02 9.27
C PRO A 110 3.84 -14.01 8.97
N SER A 111 3.00 -13.67 8.00
CA SER A 111 2.14 -14.65 7.38
C SER A 111 3.10 -15.73 6.90
N LEU A 112 3.03 -16.90 7.53
CA LEU A 112 3.53 -18.14 6.96
C LEU A 112 2.65 -18.40 5.73
N GLY A 113 2.81 -17.58 4.70
CA GLY A 113 2.39 -17.90 3.36
C GLY A 113 3.19 -19.11 2.98
N THR A 114 2.53 -20.27 2.99
CA THR A 114 3.04 -21.52 2.46
C THR A 114 3.58 -21.22 1.07
N ARG A 115 4.91 -21.05 0.98
CA ARG A 115 5.58 -20.62 -0.24
C ARG A 115 5.33 -21.73 -1.26
N PRO A 116 4.60 -21.49 -2.37
CA PRO A 116 4.46 -22.47 -3.44
C PRO A 116 5.83 -22.88 -3.99
N VAL A 117 6.84 -22.01 -3.84
CA VAL A 117 8.26 -22.27 -4.11
C VAL A 117 8.84 -23.40 -3.25
N LEU A 118 8.43 -23.53 -1.99
CA LEU A 118 8.94 -24.57 -1.07
C LEU A 118 8.31 -25.93 -1.39
N LEU A 119 7.02 -25.94 -1.78
CA LEU A 119 6.34 -27.13 -2.32
C LEU A 119 6.94 -27.56 -3.66
N LEU A 120 7.23 -26.61 -4.57
CA LEU A 120 7.91 -26.87 -5.85
C LEU A 120 9.34 -27.39 -5.65
N LEU A 121 10.09 -26.86 -4.70
CA LEU A 121 11.44 -27.33 -4.38
C LEU A 121 11.43 -28.74 -3.78
N LEU A 122 10.47 -29.05 -2.90
CA LEU A 122 10.26 -30.40 -2.35
C LEU A 122 9.84 -31.42 -3.43
N LEU A 123 8.97 -31.01 -4.37
CA LEU A 123 8.56 -31.84 -5.51
C LEU A 123 9.73 -32.11 -6.47
N LEU A 124 10.57 -31.10 -6.74
CA LEU A 124 11.78 -31.27 -7.55
C LEU A 124 12.80 -32.21 -6.88
N LEU A 125 12.90 -32.18 -5.55
CA LEU A 125 13.79 -33.07 -4.79
C LEU A 125 13.35 -34.55 -4.82
N GLN A 126 12.05 -34.82 -5.02
CA GLN A 126 11.51 -36.19 -5.17
C GLN A 126 11.56 -36.72 -6.61
N LEU A 127 12.02 -35.90 -7.57
CA LEU A 127 12.12 -36.24 -9.00
C LEU A 127 13.57 -36.39 -9.51
N ILE A 128 14.55 -36.21 -8.63
CA ILE A 128 15.97 -36.57 -8.82
C ILE A 128 16.18 -37.96 -8.23
#